data_AF-A0A382UD29-F1
#
_entry.id   AF-A0A382UD29-F1
#
_cell.length_a   1.000
_cell.length_b   1.000
_cell.length_c   1.000
_cell.angle_alpha   90.00
_cell.angle_beta   90.00
_cell.angle_gamma   90.00
#
_symmetry.space_group_name_H-M   'P 1'
#
loop_
_entity.id
_entity.type
_entity.pdbx_description
1 polymer ?
#
loop_
_entity_poly.entity_id
_entity_poly.type
_entity_poly.pdbx_seq_one_letter_code
_entity_poly.pdbx_strand_id
1 'polypeptide(L)'
;MRFKILIFLIYLFLLSIKAVADPKPIKENVEDIFNVGRMVSHDNSFTLFFKTRKKAILAKGEEFNYINDYPQDLYIYDRKTKETEPLITYDWFPRHAKFYLSNYDFPVFPEDFAYYLMKDDKTLIMVSAVKNINQNFKFDISTRKLHKYLTKGKLNFIISSVTKDCGFSTMNETYKCNYYKPLISKNLIN
;
A
#
# COMPACT_ATOMS: atom_id res chain seq x y z
N MET A 1 -23.95 -26.94 -45.28
CA MET A 1 -24.68 -27.26 -44.03
C MET A 1 -23.79 -27.73 -42.88
N ARG A 2 -22.86 -28.68 -43.09
CA ARG A 2 -22.03 -29.27 -42.02
C ARG A 2 -21.15 -28.27 -41.24
N PHE A 3 -20.58 -27.25 -41.90
CA PHE A 3 -19.72 -26.24 -41.25
C PHE A 3 -20.51 -25.30 -40.32
N LYS A 4 -21.74 -24.93 -40.69
CA LYS A 4 -22.62 -24.09 -39.84
C LYS A 4 -23.06 -24.81 -38.57
N ILE A 5 -23.28 -26.12 -38.66
CA ILE A 5 -23.62 -26.97 -37.51
C ILE A 5 -22.42 -27.07 -36.56
N LEU A 6 -21.20 -27.18 -37.09
CA LEU A 6 -19.99 -27.21 -36.26
C LEU A 6 -19.77 -25.90 -35.49
N ILE A 7 -19.97 -24.76 -36.14
CA ILE A 7 -19.89 -23.44 -35.47
C ILE A 7 -20.95 -23.31 -34.37
N PHE A 8 -22.18 -23.78 -34.65
CA PHE A 8 -23.26 -23.75 -33.68
C PHE A 8 -22.97 -24.63 -32.46
N LEU A 9 -22.36 -25.80 -32.65
CA LEU A 9 -21.93 -26.68 -31.56
C LEU A 9 -20.77 -26.07 -30.74
N ILE A 10 -19.81 -25.41 -31.40
CA ILE A 10 -18.73 -24.68 -30.70
C ILE A 10 -19.30 -23.52 -29.87
N TYR A 11 -20.29 -22.79 -30.40
CA TYR A 11 -20.97 -21.72 -29.68
C TYR A 11 -21.75 -22.23 -28.46
N LEU A 12 -22.46 -23.35 -28.60
CA LEU A 12 -23.13 -24.03 -27.48
C LEU A 12 -22.14 -24.54 -26.41
N PHE A 13 -20.98 -25.02 -26.83
CA PHE A 13 -19.91 -25.45 -25.92
C PHE A 13 -19.28 -24.28 -25.16
N LEU A 14 -19.15 -23.11 -25.79
CA LEU A 14 -18.65 -21.90 -25.12
C LEU A 14 -19.65 -21.36 -24.08
N LEU A 15 -20.96 -21.53 -24.31
CA LEU A 15 -22.02 -21.12 -23.37
C LEU A 15 -22.10 -21.99 -22.10
N SER A 16 -21.57 -23.21 -22.12
CA SER A 16 -21.57 -24.09 -20.94
C SER A 16 -20.38 -23.84 -20.00
N ILE A 17 -19.42 -23.00 -20.38
CA ILE A 17 -18.32 -22.57 -19.53
C ILE A 17 -18.86 -21.58 -18.50
N LYS A 18 -19.23 -22.08 -17.32
CA LYS A 18 -19.49 -21.21 -16.17
C LYS A 18 -18.17 -20.58 -15.74
N ALA A 19 -18.02 -19.28 -15.92
CA ALA A 19 -16.95 -18.53 -15.27
C ALA A 19 -17.10 -18.68 -13.75
N VAL A 20 -16.16 -19.37 -13.11
CA VAL A 20 -16.07 -19.42 -11.64
C VAL A 20 -15.48 -18.09 -11.19
N ALA A 21 -16.35 -17.12 -10.94
CA ALA A 21 -15.96 -15.95 -10.17
C ALA A 21 -15.79 -16.36 -8.70
N ASP A 22 -14.75 -15.83 -8.06
CA ASP A 22 -14.46 -16.07 -6.65
C ASP A 22 -15.71 -15.69 -5.81
N PRO A 23 -16.30 -16.60 -5.01
CA PRO A 23 -17.59 -16.38 -4.34
C PRO A 23 -17.58 -15.26 -3.29
N LYS A 24 -16.42 -14.67 -3.00
CA LYS A 24 -16.26 -13.49 -2.14
C LYS A 24 -15.59 -12.35 -2.90
N PRO A 25 -16.32 -11.62 -3.76
CA PRO A 25 -15.73 -10.57 -4.59
C PRO A 25 -15.30 -9.33 -3.79
N ILE A 26 -15.75 -9.16 -2.55
CA ILE A 26 -15.45 -8.01 -1.70
C ILE A 26 -15.19 -8.53 -0.29
N LYS A 27 -13.98 -8.29 0.22
CA LYS A 27 -13.70 -8.41 1.65
C LYS A 27 -14.44 -7.26 2.34
N GLU A 28 -15.42 -7.57 3.19
CA GLU A 28 -16.33 -6.58 3.79
C GLU A 28 -15.63 -5.62 4.76
N ASN A 29 -14.42 -5.95 5.23
CA ASN A 29 -13.65 -5.11 6.17
C ASN A 29 -12.35 -4.57 5.55
N VAL A 30 -12.09 -3.27 5.73
CA VAL A 30 -10.86 -2.59 5.30
C VAL A 30 -9.61 -3.29 5.84
N GLU A 31 -9.66 -3.82 7.06
CA GLU A 31 -8.55 -4.56 7.70
C GLU A 31 -8.20 -5.88 7.00
N ASP A 32 -9.10 -6.42 6.17
CA ASP A 32 -8.82 -7.61 5.38
C ASP A 32 -7.91 -7.33 4.18
N ILE A 33 -7.79 -6.05 3.79
CA ILE A 33 -7.02 -5.59 2.62
C ILE A 33 -5.82 -4.73 3.06
N PHE A 34 -5.95 -4.03 4.19
CA PHE A 34 -4.96 -3.10 4.69
C PHE A 34 -4.51 -3.44 6.11
N ASN A 35 -3.26 -3.11 6.40
CA ASN A 35 -2.76 -3.00 7.76
C ASN A 35 -3.08 -1.58 8.25
N VAL A 36 -4.02 -1.44 9.20
CA VAL A 36 -4.51 -0.12 9.61
C VAL A 36 -3.76 0.35 10.86
N GLY A 37 -2.96 1.41 10.73
CA GLY A 37 -2.20 2.03 11.81
C GLY A 37 -0.98 1.25 12.31
N ARG A 38 -0.90 -0.07 12.07
CA ARG A 38 0.22 -0.94 12.48
C ARG A 38 0.42 -2.10 11.51
N MET A 39 1.67 -2.49 11.29
CA MET A 39 2.09 -3.63 10.48
C MET A 39 3.31 -4.31 11.12
N VAL A 40 3.32 -5.64 11.16
CA VAL A 40 4.48 -6.44 11.61
C VAL A 40 5.35 -6.80 10.40
N SER A 41 6.67 -6.82 10.57
CA SER A 41 7.61 -7.25 9.52
C SER A 41 7.40 -8.72 9.13
N HIS A 42 7.86 -9.11 7.94
CA HIS A 42 7.69 -10.48 7.44
C HIS A 42 8.42 -11.50 8.32
N ASP A 43 9.61 -11.13 8.81
CA ASP A 43 10.42 -11.94 9.73
C ASP A 43 10.08 -11.77 11.22
N ASN A 44 9.04 -10.99 11.56
CA ASN A 44 8.67 -10.64 12.94
C ASN A 44 9.78 -9.96 13.77
N SER A 45 10.81 -9.37 13.17
CA SER A 45 11.87 -8.63 13.88
C SER A 45 11.45 -7.24 14.34
N PHE A 46 10.52 -6.57 13.64
CA PHE A 46 10.04 -5.24 14.02
C PHE A 46 8.56 -5.02 13.70
N THR A 47 8.03 -3.92 14.23
CA THR A 47 6.66 -3.44 13.95
C THR A 47 6.71 -1.99 13.49
N LEU A 48 6.09 -1.71 12.35
CA LEU A 48 5.84 -0.35 11.89
C LEU A 48 4.47 0.12 12.40
N PHE A 49 4.37 1.37 12.84
CA PHE A 49 3.10 1.93 13.26
C PHE A 49 3.07 3.45 13.17
N PHE A 50 1.87 3.97 12.99
CA PHE A 50 1.62 5.41 12.98
C PHE A 50 1.42 5.93 14.40
N LYS A 51 1.97 7.11 14.66
CA LYS A 51 1.80 7.82 15.93
C LYS A 51 1.50 9.28 15.66
N THR A 52 0.34 9.72 16.14
CA THR A 52 -0.08 11.13 16.13
C THR A 52 0.95 12.00 16.84
N ARG A 53 1.33 13.11 16.20
CA ARG A 53 2.24 14.09 16.77
C ARG A 53 1.60 14.76 17.99
N LYS A 54 2.42 15.19 18.96
CA LYS A 54 1.96 16.06 20.06
C LYS A 54 1.85 17.53 19.65
N LYS A 55 2.49 17.91 18.55
CA LYS A 55 2.57 19.28 18.06
C LYS A 55 1.69 19.41 16.83
N ALA A 56 0.76 20.37 16.86
CA ALA A 56 -0.05 20.73 15.71
C ALA A 56 0.81 21.36 14.62
N ILE A 57 0.36 21.25 13.37
CA ILE A 57 1.04 21.83 12.22
C ILE A 57 0.09 22.81 11.53
N LEU A 58 0.64 23.98 11.21
CA LEU A 58 -0.02 24.92 10.32
C LEU A 58 0.26 24.49 8.88
N ALA A 59 -0.78 24.07 8.16
CA ALA A 59 -0.70 23.56 6.82
C ALA A 59 -1.63 24.32 5.89
N LYS A 60 -1.11 24.72 4.72
CA LYS A 60 -1.92 25.30 3.66
C LYS A 60 -2.66 24.17 2.95
N GLY A 61 -3.99 24.16 3.01
CA GLY A 61 -4.80 23.22 2.25
C GLY A 61 -5.14 23.72 0.85
N GLU A 62 -5.78 22.87 0.07
CA GLU A 62 -6.27 23.18 -1.27
C GLU A 62 -7.47 24.12 -1.25
N GLU A 63 -8.45 23.83 -0.39
CA GLU A 63 -9.65 24.66 -0.24
C GLU A 63 -9.59 25.59 0.98
N PHE A 64 -8.98 25.16 2.08
CA PHE A 64 -8.85 25.95 3.31
C PHE A 64 -7.54 25.66 4.05
N ASN A 65 -7.01 26.64 4.76
CA ASN A 65 -5.83 26.43 5.62
C ASN A 65 -6.23 25.65 6.88
N TYR A 66 -5.42 24.68 7.26
CA TYR A 66 -5.59 23.90 8.48
C TYR A 66 -4.67 24.42 9.57
N ILE A 67 -5.26 24.82 10.70
CA ILE A 67 -4.53 25.27 11.90
C ILE A 67 -4.32 24.11 12.90
N ASN A 68 -5.11 23.02 12.78
CA ASN A 68 -5.25 22.00 13.83
C ASN A 68 -5.15 20.54 13.33
N ASP A 69 -4.20 20.24 12.44
CA ASP A 69 -3.90 18.85 12.11
C ASP A 69 -2.72 18.36 12.95
N TYR A 70 -2.96 17.28 13.70
CA TYR A 70 -1.93 16.49 14.35
C TYR A 70 -1.68 15.28 13.46
N PRO A 71 -0.85 15.39 12.41
CA PRO A 71 -0.66 14.27 11.52
C PRO A 71 0.08 13.15 12.22
N GLN A 72 0.07 11.98 11.60
CA GLN A 72 0.79 10.83 12.08
C GLN A 72 2.17 10.71 11.44
N ASP A 73 3.18 10.53 12.30
CA ASP A 73 4.52 10.13 11.91
C ASP A 73 4.60 8.59 11.91
N LEU A 74 5.46 8.02 11.06
CA LEU A 74 5.73 6.59 11.02
C LEU A 74 6.89 6.24 11.97
N TYR A 75 6.66 5.28 12.85
CA TYR A 75 7.63 4.75 13.81
C TYR A 75 7.96 3.29 13.51
N ILE A 76 9.14 2.86 13.98
CA ILE A 76 9.58 1.48 14.01
C ILE A 76 9.82 1.05 15.45
N TYR A 77 9.33 -0.13 15.81
CA TYR A 77 9.57 -0.79 17.08
C TYR A 77 10.39 -2.06 16.84
N ASP A 78 11.63 -2.08 17.34
CA ASP A 78 12.48 -3.26 17.29
C ASP A 78 12.03 -4.26 18.38
N ARG A 79 11.68 -5.47 17.98
CA ARG A 79 11.13 -6.48 18.91
C ARG A 79 12.22 -7.15 19.75
N LYS A 80 13.49 -7.08 19.33
CA LYS A 80 14.64 -7.62 20.05
C LYS A 80 15.14 -6.64 21.11
N THR A 81 15.42 -5.39 20.74
CA THR A 81 15.90 -4.36 21.68
C THR A 81 14.79 -3.75 22.51
N LYS A 82 13.53 -3.88 22.07
CA LYS A 82 12.33 -3.26 22.68
C LYS A 82 12.32 -1.73 22.55
N GLU A 83 13.11 -1.18 21.64
CA GLU A 83 13.20 0.25 21.43
C GLU A 83 12.24 0.73 20.34
N THR A 84 11.80 1.97 20.47
CA THR A 84 10.91 2.63 19.50
C THR A 84 11.60 3.86 18.97
N GLU A 85 11.68 3.98 17.64
CA GLU A 85 12.32 5.10 16.99
C GLU A 85 11.42 5.73 15.92
N PRO A 86 11.49 7.07 15.74
CA PRO A 86 10.86 7.72 14.60
C PRO A 86 11.56 7.29 13.31
N LEU A 87 10.78 6.87 12.32
CA LEU A 87 11.28 6.42 11.03
C LEU A 87 11.06 7.49 9.96
N ILE A 88 9.81 7.87 9.70
CA ILE A 88 9.44 8.92 8.75
C ILE A 88 8.57 9.94 9.47
N THR A 89 9.14 11.12 9.68
CA THR A 89 8.50 12.19 10.44
C THR A 89 8.30 13.42 9.58
N TYR A 90 7.27 14.20 9.90
CA TYR A 90 7.03 15.48 9.25
C TYR A 90 8.20 16.47 9.36
N ASP A 91 9.12 16.35 10.34
CA ASP A 91 10.20 17.33 10.49
C ASP A 91 11.20 17.32 9.31
N TRP A 92 11.35 16.19 8.62
CA TRP A 92 12.27 16.05 7.49
C TRP A 92 11.58 15.61 6.19
N PHE A 93 10.51 14.81 6.28
CA PHE A 93 9.89 14.16 5.13
C PHE A 93 9.32 15.15 4.09
N PRO A 94 8.50 16.14 4.44
CA PRO A 94 7.91 17.07 3.48
C PRO A 94 8.99 17.83 2.70
N ARG A 95 10.09 18.19 3.37
CA ARG A 95 11.22 18.90 2.73
C ARG A 95 11.89 18.03 1.66
N HIS A 96 12.10 16.75 1.94
CA HIS A 96 12.72 15.81 1.01
C HIS A 96 11.74 15.38 -0.09
N ALA A 97 10.48 15.15 0.25
CA ALA A 97 9.43 14.80 -0.71
C ALA A 97 9.20 15.95 -1.71
N LYS A 98 9.17 17.21 -1.24
CA LYS A 98 8.98 18.40 -2.08
C LYS A 98 10.03 18.54 -3.19
N PHE A 99 11.26 18.09 -2.96
CA PHE A 99 12.29 18.04 -4.01
C PHE A 99 11.85 17.20 -5.23
N TYR A 100 11.10 16.12 -4.99
CA TYR A 100 10.58 15.24 -6.03
C TYR A 100 9.17 15.61 -6.51
N LEU A 101 8.47 16.47 -5.77
CA LEU A 101 7.09 16.90 -6.00
C LEU A 101 7.04 18.37 -6.46
N SER A 102 7.87 18.72 -7.45
CA SER A 102 8.03 20.11 -7.91
C SER A 102 6.73 20.78 -8.37
N ASN A 103 5.71 20.00 -8.73
CA ASN A 103 4.43 20.47 -9.26
C ASN A 103 3.28 20.36 -8.23
N TYR A 104 3.59 20.11 -6.96
CA TYR A 104 2.60 19.98 -5.89
C TYR A 104 2.84 21.06 -4.82
N ASP A 105 1.85 21.93 -4.63
CA ASP A 105 2.00 23.14 -3.81
C ASP A 105 1.59 22.95 -2.34
N PHE A 106 0.96 21.82 -2.01
CA PHE A 106 0.45 21.53 -0.67
C PHE A 106 1.48 20.76 0.18
N PRO A 107 1.38 20.84 1.52
CA PRO A 107 2.20 20.03 2.41
C PRO A 107 1.89 18.55 2.19
N VAL A 108 2.90 17.73 2.43
CA VAL A 108 2.84 16.29 2.22
C VAL A 108 3.24 15.61 3.52
N PHE A 109 2.35 14.81 4.07
CA PHE A 109 2.53 14.15 5.35
C PHE A 109 2.94 12.68 5.16
N PRO A 110 3.65 12.08 6.15
CA PRO A 110 3.94 10.65 6.11
C PRO A 110 2.66 9.81 5.96
N GLU A 111 1.57 10.21 6.60
CA GLU A 111 0.31 9.46 6.54
C GLU A 111 -0.45 9.53 5.22
N ASP A 112 -0.06 10.39 4.29
CA ASP A 112 -0.69 10.52 2.96
C ASP A 112 -0.32 9.36 2.01
N PHE A 113 0.46 8.39 2.47
CA PHE A 113 0.97 7.27 1.69
C PHE A 113 0.54 5.92 2.27
N ALA A 114 0.29 4.98 1.37
CA ALA A 114 0.26 3.56 1.69
C ALA A 114 1.68 2.98 1.62
N TYR A 115 2.06 2.21 2.63
CA TYR A 115 3.40 1.67 2.82
C TYR A 115 3.44 0.17 2.57
N TYR A 116 4.08 -0.23 1.48
CA TYR A 116 4.32 -1.63 1.16
C TYR A 116 5.70 -2.05 1.68
N LEU A 117 5.72 -2.90 2.69
CA LEU A 117 6.96 -3.54 3.14
C LEU A 117 7.31 -4.70 2.21
N MET A 118 8.46 -4.61 1.58
CA MET A 118 8.97 -5.65 0.70
C MET A 118 9.47 -6.85 1.50
N LYS A 119 9.56 -8.03 0.87
CA LYS A 119 10.02 -9.28 1.50
C LYS A 119 11.44 -9.25 2.08
N ASP A 120 12.22 -8.22 1.75
CA ASP A 120 13.56 -8.02 2.29
C ASP A 120 13.57 -7.39 3.69
N ASP A 121 12.39 -7.03 4.22
CA ASP A 121 12.19 -6.32 5.49
C ASP A 121 12.99 -5.01 5.63
N LYS A 122 13.44 -4.44 4.50
CA LYS A 122 14.29 -3.24 4.45
C LYS A 122 13.72 -2.15 3.57
N THR A 123 12.99 -2.53 2.53
CA THR A 123 12.45 -1.59 1.55
C THR A 123 10.98 -1.31 1.84
N LEU A 124 10.64 -0.03 1.94
CA LEU A 124 9.27 0.47 1.89
C LEU A 124 9.01 1.11 0.53
N ILE A 125 7.99 0.64 -0.18
CA ILE A 125 7.43 1.36 -1.32
C ILE A 125 6.24 2.18 -0.83
N MET A 126 6.34 3.49 -1.00
CA MET A 126 5.33 4.46 -0.60
C MET A 126 4.51 4.85 -1.83
N VAL A 127 3.22 4.60 -1.78
CA VAL A 127 2.29 4.93 -2.87
C VAL A 127 1.32 5.97 -2.35
N SER A 128 1.20 7.07 -3.10
CA SER A 128 0.31 8.15 -2.68
C SER A 128 -1.12 7.65 -2.54
N ALA A 129 -1.75 7.92 -1.40
CA ALA A 129 -3.19 7.77 -1.22
C ALA A 129 -3.96 9.00 -1.75
N VAL A 130 -3.26 10.11 -2.01
CA VAL A 130 -3.82 11.37 -2.52
C VAL A 130 -3.71 11.41 -4.04
N LYS A 131 -4.85 11.60 -4.73
CA LYS A 131 -4.96 11.57 -6.20
C LYS A 131 -4.08 12.59 -6.92
N ASN A 132 -3.79 13.72 -6.28
CA ASN A 132 -3.04 14.83 -6.89
C ASN A 132 -1.51 14.64 -6.82
N ILE A 133 -1.02 13.61 -6.13
CA ILE A 133 0.41 13.30 -6.03
C ILE A 133 0.74 12.14 -6.97
N ASN A 134 1.28 12.46 -8.15
CA ASN A 134 1.64 11.48 -9.19
C ASN A 134 3.03 10.83 -8.99
N GLN A 135 3.54 10.80 -7.76
CA GLN A 135 4.89 10.32 -7.45
C GLN A 135 4.88 9.35 -6.28
N ASN A 136 5.44 8.16 -6.53
CA ASN A 136 5.72 7.17 -5.50
C ASN A 136 7.15 7.29 -5.00
N PHE A 137 7.41 6.81 -3.78
CA PHE A 137 8.73 6.80 -3.20
C PHE A 137 9.20 5.39 -2.87
N LYS A 138 10.52 5.22 -2.85
CA LYS A 138 11.20 4.08 -2.26
C LYS A 138 11.96 4.60 -1.04
N PHE A 139 11.70 4.01 0.11
CA PHE A 139 12.40 4.32 1.35
C PHE A 139 13.14 3.08 1.84
N ASP A 140 14.40 3.25 2.22
CA ASP A 140 15.23 2.19 2.79
C ASP A 140 15.30 2.39 4.31
N ILE A 141 14.78 1.42 5.07
CA ILE A 141 14.65 1.49 6.54
C ILE A 141 16.03 1.58 7.20
N SER A 142 16.99 0.78 6.73
CA SER A 142 18.31 0.67 7.35
C SER A 142 19.14 1.94 7.13
N THR A 143 19.09 2.52 5.93
CA THR A 143 19.87 3.72 5.58
C THR A 143 19.10 5.03 5.80
N ARG A 144 17.79 4.95 6.07
CA ARG A 144 16.85 6.08 6.20
C ARG A 144 16.82 7.00 4.98
N LYS A 145 17.03 6.44 3.78
CA LYS A 145 17.10 7.21 2.53
C LYS A 145 15.79 7.14 1.75
N LEU A 146 15.31 8.30 1.33
CA LEU A 146 14.15 8.47 0.46
C LEU A 146 14.59 8.71 -0.99
N HIS A 147 14.11 7.85 -1.89
CA HIS A 147 14.37 7.94 -3.32
C HIS A 147 13.06 8.03 -4.11
N LYS A 148 13.12 8.72 -5.24
CA LYS A 148 12.06 8.69 -6.24
C LYS A 148 11.88 7.25 -6.75
N TYR A 149 10.65 6.74 -6.73
CA TYR A 149 10.35 5.46 -7.38
C TYR A 149 9.93 5.72 -8.82
N LEU A 150 10.79 5.36 -9.78
CA LEU A 150 10.56 5.55 -11.21
C LEU A 150 9.73 4.40 -11.77
N THR A 151 8.45 4.63 -12.01
CA THR A 151 7.52 3.62 -12.56
C THR A 151 7.13 3.94 -13.99
N LYS A 152 8.04 3.74 -14.95
CA LYS A 152 7.61 3.40 -16.31
C LYS A 152 7.30 1.89 -16.32
N GLY A 153 6.15 1.48 -15.77
CA GLY A 153 5.61 0.12 -15.89
C GLY A 153 5.53 -0.76 -14.62
N LYS A 154 6.25 -0.45 -13.53
CA LYS A 154 6.28 -1.29 -12.30
C LYS A 154 5.17 -1.04 -11.29
N LEU A 155 4.36 0.01 -11.47
CA LEU A 155 3.19 0.26 -10.64
C LEU A 155 2.11 -0.82 -10.86
N ASN A 156 2.20 -1.57 -11.97
CA ASN A 156 1.41 -2.78 -12.17
C ASN A 156 1.57 -3.77 -11.03
N PHE A 157 2.75 -3.93 -10.40
CA PHE A 157 2.95 -4.83 -9.24
C PHE A 157 2.25 -4.33 -7.95
N ILE A 158 1.99 -3.03 -7.85
CA ILE A 158 1.34 -2.41 -6.69
C ILE A 158 -0.17 -2.28 -6.91
N ILE A 159 -0.62 -2.05 -8.15
CA ILE A 159 -2.03 -2.23 -8.54
C ILE A 159 -2.40 -3.72 -8.41
N SER A 160 -1.42 -4.59 -8.61
CA SER A 160 -1.44 -5.99 -8.21
C SER A 160 -1.18 -6.21 -6.71
N SER A 161 -1.29 -5.23 -5.81
CA SER A 161 -1.33 -5.55 -4.37
C SER A 161 -2.64 -6.22 -3.95
N VAL A 162 -3.63 -6.26 -4.87
CA VAL A 162 -4.75 -7.21 -4.84
C VAL A 162 -4.41 -8.52 -5.59
N THR A 163 -3.26 -8.66 -6.26
CA THR A 163 -2.74 -9.97 -6.66
C THR A 163 -2.26 -10.74 -5.45
N LYS A 164 -3.19 -11.46 -4.84
CA LYS A 164 -3.34 -12.88 -5.14
C LYS A 164 -2.08 -13.53 -5.72
N ASP A 165 -1.05 -13.72 -4.90
CA ASP A 165 -0.14 -14.85 -5.12
C ASP A 165 -0.92 -16.08 -4.71
N CYS A 166 -1.60 -16.68 -5.69
CA CYS A 166 -2.49 -17.79 -5.43
C CYS A 166 -1.90 -19.08 -5.96
N GLY A 167 -1.81 -20.06 -5.08
CA GLY A 167 -1.33 -21.37 -5.44
C GLY A 167 -1.67 -22.41 -4.39
N PHE A 168 -1.31 -23.63 -4.71
CA PHE A 168 -1.25 -24.72 -3.77
C PHE A 168 0.19 -24.77 -3.25
N SER A 169 0.40 -24.52 -1.95
CA SER A 169 1.72 -24.65 -1.33
C SER A 169 2.20 -26.11 -1.32
N THR A 170 1.27 -27.06 -1.26
CA THR A 170 1.50 -28.51 -1.34
C THR A 170 0.32 -29.20 -2.03
N MET A 171 0.50 -30.44 -2.52
CA MET A 171 -0.56 -31.20 -3.22
C MET A 171 -1.82 -31.48 -2.38
N ASN A 172 -1.75 -31.32 -1.06
CA ASN A 172 -2.84 -31.62 -0.12
C ASN A 172 -3.49 -30.37 0.50
N GLU A 173 -3.06 -29.17 0.14
CA GLU A 173 -3.63 -27.93 0.70
C GLU A 173 -4.75 -27.35 -0.18
N THR A 174 -5.62 -26.54 0.42
CA THR A 174 -6.58 -25.72 -0.31
C THR A 174 -5.87 -24.52 -0.97
N TYR A 175 -6.32 -24.14 -2.16
CA TYR A 175 -5.82 -22.98 -2.92
C TYR A 175 -5.82 -21.73 -2.03
N LYS A 176 -4.64 -21.16 -1.77
CA LYS A 176 -4.48 -19.99 -0.90
C LYS A 176 -3.92 -18.82 -1.69
N CYS A 177 -4.51 -17.66 -1.45
CA CYS A 177 -4.11 -16.40 -2.06
C CYS A 177 -3.53 -15.47 -1.01
N ASN A 178 -2.24 -15.14 -1.13
CA ASN A 178 -1.59 -14.18 -0.24
C ASN A 178 -1.70 -12.78 -0.83
N TYR A 179 -2.22 -11.84 -0.02
CA TYR A 179 -2.32 -10.42 -0.35
C TYR A 179 -1.23 -9.66 0.40
N TYR A 180 -0.45 -8.84 -0.30
CA TYR A 180 0.48 -7.92 0.35
C TYR A 180 -0.30 -6.71 0.83
N LYS A 181 -0.76 -6.77 2.09
CA LYS A 181 -1.52 -5.68 2.72
C LYS A 181 -0.59 -4.49 2.99
N PRO A 182 -0.79 -3.32 2.38
CA PRO A 182 -0.02 -2.14 2.73
C PRO A 182 -0.45 -1.61 4.10
N LEU A 183 0.47 -0.93 4.77
CA LEU A 183 0.19 -0.14 5.96
C LEU A 183 -0.35 1.23 5.58
N ILE A 184 -1.51 1.61 6.13
CA ILE A 184 -2.13 2.93 5.95
C ILE A 184 -2.43 3.58 7.30
N SER A 185 -2.47 4.91 7.31
CA SER A 185 -2.89 5.67 8.49
C SER A 185 -4.38 5.44 8.78
N LYS A 186 -4.74 5.50 10.07
CA LYS A 186 -6.14 5.50 10.49
C LYS A 186 -6.89 6.74 9.98
N ASN A 187 -6.17 7.85 9.80
CA ASN A 187 -6.73 9.11 9.34
C ASN A 187 -7.18 9.05 7.86
N LEU A 188 -6.78 8.03 7.10
CA LEU A 188 -7.21 7.84 5.70
C LEU A 188 -8.54 7.10 5.54
N ILE A 189 -9.06 6.47 6.60
CA ILE A 189 -10.27 5.62 6.56
C ILE A 189 -11.46 6.32 7.25
N ASN A 190 -11.17 7.27 8.14
CA ASN A 190 -12.18 7.98 8.93
C ASN A 190 -12.80 9.16 8.18
#